data_AF-A0A0U4D9S5-F1
#
_entry.id   AF-A0A0U4D9S5-F1
#
_cell.length_a   1.000
_cell.length_b   1.000
_cell.length_c   1.000
_cell.angle_alpha   90.00
_cell.angle_beta   90.00
_cell.angle_gamma   90.00
#
_symmetry.space_group_name_H-M   'P 1'
#
loop_
_entity.id
_entity.type
_entity.pdbx_description
1 polymer ?
#
loop_
_entity_poly.entity_id
_entity_poly.type
_entity_poly.pdbx_seq_one_letter_code
_entity_poly.pdbx_strand_id
1 'polypeptide(L)'
;MRSSAVAAAVLALTAGCTGGGRDDGTAQRAFDQTCSLVRSGVAAFNENDFPETIERFQAALDPARRLADATDDPRADELLEAVEYYAALPADEYRKAFESSPDFKRHQATTLGQCGDAQPEDSPDQESQT
;
A
#
# COMPACT_ATOMS: atom_id res chain seq x y z
N MET A 1 45.63 -43.52 -39.62
CA MET A 1 46.05 -42.48 -38.65
C MET A 1 44.86 -41.53 -38.53
N ARG A 2 44.07 -41.66 -37.46
CA ARG A 2 43.94 -40.66 -36.37
C ARG A 2 43.59 -39.27 -36.95
N SER A 3 42.39 -38.74 -36.77
CA SER A 3 41.81 -38.42 -35.46
C SER A 3 40.28 -38.28 -35.48
N SER A 4 39.68 -38.64 -34.35
CA SER A 4 38.26 -38.55 -34.02
C SER A 4 37.83 -37.15 -33.56
N ALA A 5 36.51 -36.90 -33.71
CA ALA A 5 35.62 -36.05 -32.88
C ALA A 5 35.97 -34.55 -32.78
N VAL A 6 35.03 -33.60 -32.71
CA VAL A 6 33.92 -33.50 -31.75
C VAL A 6 32.82 -32.63 -32.37
N ALA A 7 31.59 -33.15 -32.40
CA ALA A 7 30.38 -32.36 -32.59
C ALA A 7 30.09 -31.61 -31.28
N ALA A 8 30.33 -30.30 -31.26
CA ALA A 8 29.91 -29.44 -30.17
C ALA A 8 28.58 -28.77 -30.56
N ALA A 9 27.49 -29.51 -30.43
CA ALA A 9 26.17 -28.94 -30.25
C ALA A 9 26.01 -28.66 -28.76
N VAL A 10 26.31 -27.44 -28.32
CA VAL A 10 25.87 -26.97 -27.00
C VAL A 10 24.87 -25.85 -27.25
N LEU A 11 23.64 -26.18 -26.92
CA LEU A 11 22.45 -25.37 -27.03
C LEU A 11 22.67 -23.97 -26.47
N ALA A 12 22.22 -22.98 -27.24
CA ALA A 12 21.92 -21.65 -26.74
C ALA A 12 20.97 -21.80 -25.55
N LEU A 13 21.42 -21.42 -24.35
CA LEU A 13 20.53 -21.15 -23.23
C LEU A 13 19.74 -19.88 -23.55
N THR A 14 18.64 -20.08 -24.26
CA THR A 14 17.55 -19.12 -24.32
C THR A 14 17.06 -18.83 -22.91
N ALA A 15 17.07 -17.55 -22.54
CA ALA A 15 16.16 -16.88 -21.62
C ALA A 15 15.18 -17.80 -20.87
N GLY A 16 15.54 -18.19 -19.65
CA GLY A 16 14.61 -18.66 -18.63
C GLY A 16 14.11 -17.46 -17.82
N CYS A 17 12.99 -16.91 -18.24
CA CYS A 17 12.25 -15.86 -17.53
C CYS A 17 11.61 -16.39 -16.23
N THR A 18 11.29 -15.44 -15.35
CA THR A 18 10.23 -15.51 -14.34
C THR A 18 10.54 -16.33 -13.09
N GLY A 19 11.34 -15.72 -12.21
CA GLY A 19 11.19 -15.97 -10.78
C GLY A 19 9.88 -15.34 -10.27
N GLY A 20 9.00 -16.16 -9.71
CA GLY A 20 8.15 -15.85 -8.56
C GLY A 20 6.94 -14.90 -8.68
N GLY A 21 6.80 -14.03 -9.68
CA GLY A 21 5.88 -12.88 -9.58
C GLY A 21 4.42 -13.06 -10.01
N ARG A 22 3.68 -14.09 -9.57
CA ARG A 22 2.21 -14.11 -9.82
C ARG A 22 1.38 -13.45 -8.73
N ASP A 23 1.87 -13.43 -7.49
CA ASP A 23 1.13 -12.87 -6.35
C ASP A 23 1.52 -11.42 -6.05
N ASP A 24 2.79 -11.05 -6.25
CA ASP A 24 3.31 -9.68 -6.05
C ASP A 24 2.55 -8.61 -6.87
N GLY A 25 2.16 -8.96 -8.10
CA GLY A 25 1.42 -8.03 -8.97
C GLY A 25 -0.03 -7.82 -8.54
N THR A 26 -0.63 -8.77 -7.82
CA THR A 26 -1.99 -8.67 -7.30
C THR A 26 -2.00 -7.88 -5.99
N ALA A 27 -1.07 -8.19 -5.09
CA ALA A 27 -0.89 -7.45 -3.84
C ALA A 27 -0.54 -5.98 -4.11
N GLN A 28 0.41 -5.68 -5.01
CA GLN A 28 0.77 -4.30 -5.34
C GLN A 28 -0.43 -3.50 -5.89
N ARG A 29 -1.20 -4.08 -6.81
CA ARG A 29 -2.40 -3.42 -7.36
C ARG A 29 -3.45 -3.17 -6.28
N ALA A 30 -3.63 -4.11 -5.36
CA ALA A 30 -4.55 -3.96 -4.24
C ALA A 30 -4.09 -2.84 -3.29
N PHE A 31 -2.78 -2.77 -3.00
CA PHE A 31 -2.19 -1.68 -2.23
C PHE A 31 -2.39 -0.31 -2.90
N ASP A 32 -2.05 -0.18 -4.18
CA ASP A 32 -2.19 1.07 -4.92
C ASP A 32 -3.64 1.56 -4.94
N GLN A 33 -4.59 0.65 -5.18
CA GLN A 33 -6.03 0.94 -5.13
C GLN A 33 -6.48 1.39 -3.75
N THR A 34 -6.08 0.66 -2.70
CA THR A 34 -6.40 0.99 -1.30
C THR A 34 -5.88 2.39 -0.97
N CYS A 35 -4.60 2.66 -1.21
CA CYS A 35 -4.00 3.94 -0.87
C CYS A 35 -4.54 5.11 -1.69
N SER A 36 -4.94 4.89 -2.95
CA SER A 36 -5.63 5.92 -3.73
C SER A 36 -6.96 6.33 -3.08
N LEU A 37 -7.73 5.36 -2.60
CA LEU A 37 -9.03 5.60 -1.96
C LEU A 37 -8.87 6.20 -0.57
N VAL A 38 -7.91 5.70 0.23
CA VAL A 38 -7.55 6.27 1.54
C VAL A 38 -7.15 7.75 1.39
N ARG A 39 -6.26 8.09 0.45
CA ARG A 39 -5.90 9.51 0.21
C ARG A 39 -7.09 10.36 -0.19
N SER A 40 -7.98 9.83 -1.04
CA SER A 40 -9.22 10.51 -1.41
C SER A 40 -10.15 10.73 -0.21
N GLY A 41 -10.26 9.75 0.70
CA GLY A 41 -11.04 9.87 1.93
C GLY A 41 -10.44 10.89 2.90
N VAL A 42 -9.11 10.92 3.03
CA VAL A 42 -8.40 11.94 3.83
C VAL A 42 -8.61 13.33 3.23
N ALA A 43 -8.60 13.48 1.91
CA ALA A 43 -8.89 14.75 1.25
C ALA A 43 -10.32 15.24 1.56
N ALA A 44 -11.33 14.36 1.43
CA ALA A 44 -12.70 14.66 1.80
C ALA A 44 -12.84 15.05 3.29
N PHE A 45 -12.13 14.34 4.18
CA PHE A 45 -12.10 14.65 5.61
C PHE A 45 -11.56 16.06 5.87
N ASN A 46 -10.49 16.46 5.18
CA ASN A 46 -9.89 17.79 5.32
C ASN A 46 -10.84 18.90 4.81
N GLU A 47 -11.71 18.58 3.86
CA GLU A 47 -12.79 19.46 3.37
C GLU A 47 -14.02 19.44 4.29
N ASN A 48 -14.01 18.58 5.32
CA ASN A 48 -15.11 18.32 6.26
C ASN A 48 -16.32 17.63 5.62
N ASP A 49 -16.13 16.99 4.47
CA ASP A 49 -17.12 16.16 3.81
C ASP A 49 -17.06 14.74 4.39
N PHE A 50 -17.69 14.55 5.56
CA PHE A 50 -17.71 13.27 6.25
C PHE A 50 -18.50 12.17 5.52
N PRO A 51 -19.65 12.46 4.87
CA PRO A 51 -20.30 11.49 3.99
C PRO A 51 -19.37 10.97 2.89
N GLU A 52 -18.70 11.87 2.16
CA GLU A 52 -17.74 11.48 1.12
C GLU A 52 -16.54 10.73 1.71
N THR A 53 -16.06 11.14 2.88
CA THR A 53 -14.99 10.43 3.62
C THR A 53 -15.36 8.96 3.81
N ILE A 54 -16.58 8.69 4.32
CA ILE A 54 -17.08 7.33 4.54
C ILE A 54 -17.17 6.57 3.23
N GLU A 55 -17.73 7.17 2.18
CA GLU A 55 -17.85 6.51 0.87
C GLU A 55 -16.48 6.07 0.32
N ARG A 56 -15.44 6.89 0.48
CA ARG A 56 -14.08 6.55 0.06
C ARG A 56 -13.46 5.42 0.89
N PHE A 57 -13.65 5.43 2.21
CA PHE A 57 -13.16 4.33 3.05
C PHE A 57 -13.95 3.04 2.82
N GLN A 58 -15.26 3.10 2.58
CA GLN A 58 -16.07 1.95 2.19
C GLN A 58 -15.61 1.34 0.88
N ALA A 59 -15.31 2.17 -0.13
CA ALA A 59 -14.76 1.71 -1.40
C ALA A 59 -13.37 1.07 -1.23
N ALA A 60 -12.60 1.47 -0.20
CA ALA A 60 -11.27 0.93 0.08
C ALA A 60 -11.31 -0.45 0.76
N LEU A 61 -12.45 -0.90 1.30
CA LEU A 61 -12.56 -2.18 2.02
C LEU A 61 -12.18 -3.38 1.14
N ASP A 62 -12.73 -3.44 -0.06
CA ASP A 62 -12.49 -4.56 -0.99
C ASP A 62 -11.02 -4.68 -1.43
N PRO A 63 -10.33 -3.61 -1.89
CA PRO A 63 -8.90 -3.70 -2.19
C PRO A 63 -8.05 -3.94 -0.94
N ALA A 64 -8.37 -3.37 0.22
CA ALA A 64 -7.63 -3.62 1.45
C ALA A 64 -7.71 -5.08 1.90
N ARG A 65 -8.89 -5.70 1.79
CA ARG A 65 -9.08 -7.13 2.08
C ARG A 65 -8.31 -8.01 1.11
N ARG A 66 -8.38 -7.71 -0.20
CA ARG A 66 -7.56 -8.45 -1.19
C ARG A 66 -6.07 -8.31 -0.94
N LEU A 67 -5.62 -7.16 -0.44
CA LEU A 67 -4.22 -6.97 -0.05
C LEU A 67 -3.89 -7.91 1.11
N ALA A 68 -4.64 -7.85 2.21
CA ALA A 68 -4.44 -8.72 3.38
C ALA A 68 -4.50 -10.21 3.03
N ASP A 69 -5.43 -10.63 2.17
CA ASP A 69 -5.54 -12.03 1.71
C ASP A 69 -4.36 -12.47 0.82
N ALA A 70 -3.67 -11.53 0.17
CA ALA A 70 -2.61 -11.81 -0.79
C ALA A 70 -1.19 -11.75 -0.20
N THR A 71 -1.03 -11.36 1.07
CA THR A 71 0.27 -11.26 1.74
C THR A 71 0.18 -11.68 3.21
N ASP A 72 1.28 -12.21 3.77
CA ASP A 72 1.41 -12.46 5.21
C ASP A 72 2.00 -11.24 5.97
N ASP A 73 2.02 -10.05 5.35
CA ASP A 73 2.54 -8.82 5.94
C ASP A 73 1.53 -8.23 6.94
N PRO A 74 1.85 -8.13 8.25
CA PRO A 74 0.93 -7.60 9.25
C PRO A 74 0.52 -6.15 8.98
N ARG A 75 1.30 -5.39 8.21
CA ARG A 75 0.94 -4.02 7.82
C ARG A 75 -0.30 -3.98 6.93
N ALA A 76 -0.56 -5.04 6.15
CA ALA A 76 -1.76 -5.14 5.33
C ALA A 76 -3.02 -5.32 6.20
N ASP A 77 -2.93 -6.14 7.26
CA ASP A 77 -4.01 -6.31 8.23
C ASP A 77 -4.27 -5.01 9.00
N GLU A 78 -3.22 -4.32 9.44
CA GLU A 78 -3.34 -3.02 10.11
C GLU A 78 -4.00 -1.96 9.21
N LEU A 79 -3.68 -1.97 7.92
CA LEU A 79 -4.29 -1.06 6.95
C LEU A 79 -5.78 -1.40 6.75
N LEU A 80 -6.14 -2.68 6.64
CA LEU A 80 -7.53 -3.11 6.57
C LEU A 80 -8.30 -2.70 7.83
N GLU A 81 -7.74 -2.91 9.02
CA GLU A 81 -8.36 -2.51 10.29
C GLU A 81 -8.63 -1.00 10.32
N ALA A 82 -7.67 -0.19 9.86
CA ALA A 82 -7.86 1.27 9.77
C ALA A 82 -8.96 1.66 8.78
N VAL A 83 -9.02 1.01 7.62
CA VAL A 83 -10.08 1.24 6.63
C VAL A 83 -11.45 0.86 7.19
N GLU A 84 -11.55 -0.29 7.87
CA GLU A 84 -12.79 -0.76 8.52
C GLU A 84 -13.25 0.21 9.63
N TYR A 85 -12.32 0.71 10.46
CA TYR A 85 -12.62 1.70 11.48
C TYR A 85 -13.27 2.96 10.90
N TYR A 86 -12.66 3.54 9.86
CA TYR A 86 -13.20 4.75 9.24
C TYR A 86 -14.52 4.48 8.51
N ALA A 87 -14.59 3.40 7.72
CA ALA A 87 -15.81 3.05 6.98
C ALA A 87 -17.04 2.82 7.88
N ALA A 88 -16.83 2.42 9.14
CA ALA A 88 -17.88 2.17 10.13
C ALA A 88 -18.21 3.36 11.03
N LEU A 89 -17.39 4.42 11.03
CA LEU A 89 -17.59 5.58 11.89
C LEU A 89 -18.78 6.42 11.37
N PRO A 90 -19.79 6.76 12.19
CA PRO A 90 -20.87 7.63 11.77
C PRO A 90 -20.37 9.03 11.40
N ALA A 91 -20.95 9.63 10.35
CA ALA A 91 -20.54 10.93 9.82
C ALA A 91 -20.54 12.05 10.89
N ASP A 92 -21.52 12.02 11.79
CA ASP A 92 -21.68 12.98 12.88
C ASP A 92 -20.68 12.79 14.03
N GLU A 93 -20.01 11.63 14.10
CA GLU A 93 -18.99 11.34 15.11
C GLU A 93 -17.55 11.60 14.62
N TYR A 94 -17.33 11.77 13.31
CA TYR A 94 -15.98 11.94 12.72
C TYR A 94 -15.17 13.06 13.36
N ARG A 95 -15.76 14.25 13.52
CA ARG A 95 -15.07 15.40 14.13
C ARG A 95 -14.65 15.09 15.57
N LYS A 96 -15.59 14.58 16.36
CA LYS A 96 -15.37 14.27 17.78
C LYS A 96 -14.34 13.16 17.95
N ALA A 97 -14.39 12.13 17.11
CA ALA A 97 -13.39 11.07 17.08
C ALA A 97 -12.01 11.61 16.74
N PHE A 98 -11.87 12.44 15.70
CA PHE A 98 -10.59 13.08 15.36
C PHE A 98 -10.00 13.87 16.53
N GLU A 99 -10.82 14.64 17.25
CA GLU A 99 -10.37 15.49 18.35
C GLU A 99 -9.93 14.68 19.59
N SER A 100 -10.65 13.59 19.89
CA SER A 100 -10.59 12.98 21.23
C SER A 100 -10.30 11.49 21.26
N SER A 101 -10.48 10.76 20.15
CA SER A 101 -10.34 9.30 20.12
C SER A 101 -8.87 8.87 19.97
N PRO A 102 -8.33 8.07 20.92
CA PRO A 102 -7.03 7.42 20.74
C PRO A 102 -7.02 6.43 19.57
N ASP A 103 -8.14 5.75 19.32
CA ASP A 103 -8.27 4.81 18.20
C ASP A 103 -8.16 5.54 16.87
N PHE A 104 -8.82 6.70 16.74
CA PHE A 104 -8.71 7.52 15.53
C PHE A 104 -7.26 7.91 15.26
N LYS A 105 -6.52 8.32 16.30
CA LYS A 105 -5.11 8.70 16.16
C LYS A 105 -4.21 7.53 15.76
N ARG A 106 -4.47 6.33 16.29
CA ARG A 106 -3.76 5.11 15.89
C ARG A 106 -3.99 4.81 14.41
N HIS A 107 -5.24 4.75 13.96
CA HIS A 107 -5.58 4.47 12.56
C HIS A 107 -5.12 5.59 11.61
N GLN A 108 -5.05 6.83 12.09
CA GLN A 108 -4.51 7.95 11.33
C GLN A 108 -3.01 7.78 11.10
N ALA A 109 -2.26 7.37 12.12
CA ALA A 109 -0.84 7.07 11.97
C ALA A 109 -0.60 5.94 10.96
N THR A 110 -1.42 4.88 10.98
CA THR A 110 -1.34 3.79 9.99
C THR A 110 -1.61 4.29 8.57
N THR A 111 -2.72 4.99 8.35
CA THR A 111 -3.12 5.44 7.01
C THR A 111 -2.17 6.48 6.42
N LEU A 112 -1.67 7.41 7.25
CA LEU A 112 -0.67 8.39 6.80
C LEU A 112 0.71 7.77 6.59
N GLY A 113 1.13 6.83 7.45
CA GLY A 113 2.42 6.17 7.34
C GLY A 113 2.53 5.21 6.15
N GLN A 114 1.44 4.54 5.79
CA GLN A 114 1.44 3.57 4.68
C GLN A 114 0.96 4.17 3.35
N CYS A 115 -0.03 5.06 3.37
CA CYS A 115 -0.66 5.58 2.16
C CYS A 115 -0.45 7.08 1.93
N GLY A 116 0.13 7.79 2.91
CA GLY A 116 0.55 9.18 2.72
C GLY A 116 1.56 9.27 1.60
N ASP A 117 1.58 10.39 0.90
CA ASP A 117 2.71 10.71 0.05
C ASP A 117 3.94 10.67 0.96
N ALA A 118 4.95 9.86 0.61
CA ALA A 118 6.23 9.91 1.27
C ALA A 118 6.58 11.39 1.38
N GLN A 119 6.55 11.94 2.61
CA GLN A 119 7.20 13.22 2.83
C GLN A 119 8.62 12.99 2.30
N PRO A 120 9.18 13.87 1.45
CA PRO A 120 10.59 13.79 1.16
C PRO A 120 11.29 13.88 2.52
N GLU A 121 11.66 12.72 3.04
CA GLU A 121 12.49 12.54 4.22
C GLU A 121 13.71 13.42 3.95
N ASP A 122 13.93 14.38 4.86
CA ASP A 122 15.14 15.17 5.03
C ASP A 122 16.08 15.20 3.81
N SER A 123 16.08 16.32 3.08
CA SER A 123 17.30 16.66 2.33
C SER A 123 18.44 16.62 3.35
N PRO A 124 19.43 15.71 3.24
CA PRO A 124 20.63 15.89 4.02
C PRO A 124 21.21 17.21 3.53
N ASP A 125 21.17 18.24 4.38
CA ASP A 125 22.01 19.41 4.21
C ASP A 125 23.43 18.88 4.07
N GLN A 126 23.88 18.82 2.82
CA GLN A 126 25.22 18.41 2.47
C GLN A 126 26.16 19.37 3.17
N GLU A 127 26.94 18.79 4.07
CA GLU A 127 28.18 19.31 4.61
C GLU A 127 28.88 20.21 3.58
N SER A 128 28.69 21.51 3.70
CA SER A 128 29.53 22.52 3.06
C SER A 128 30.49 23.02 4.12
N GLN A 129 31.56 22.25 4.22
CA GLN A 129 32.90 22.59 4.68
C GLN A 129 33.14 24.12 4.71
N THR A 130 33.44 24.64 5.90
CA THR A 130 34.23 25.86 6.08
C THR A 130 35.64 25.47 6.52
#